data_AF-A0A286CYU6-F1
#
_entry.id   AF-A0A286CYU6-F1
#
_cell.length_a   1.000
_cell.length_b   1.000
_cell.length_c   1.000
_cell.angle_alpha   90.00
_cell.angle_beta   90.00
_cell.angle_gamma   90.00
#
_symmetry.space_group_name_H-M   'P 1'
#
loop_
_entity.id
_entity.type
_entity.pdbx_description
1 polymer ?
#
loop_
_entity_poly.entity_id
_entity_poly.type
_entity_poly.pdbx_seq_one_letter_code
_entity_poly.pdbx_strand_id
1 'polypeptide(L)'
;MRLAPPPPDVRLPWRPAHAGLLHALAFATSQVAGHERALAHALVFDPGAIDLPDGAPNAMDAAQLRAAGPLYFAAELEAAGLLRCAELVAGLFASGAINQPLGPVAQSINAFWRGRRDRLEAGEREAIFNRVVEPPHFERLMAALCRAIVAQADNADATGVRPDLREHVGLAVSAQALAEFLAQRVDAMASIAVRDIIDTINQAIGFLRDRMLQVAFGTHSLWALVATASSSDGMTAGSATAAQRHAERGRAGQSVLAWLAANYQSTSLALDPRNAEDMELIMSAQRWLDSAPLASARLAPGAMPPLPIAA
;
A
#
# COMPACT_ATOMS: atom_id res chain seq x y z
N MET A 1 26.05 36.50 -36.65
CA MET A 1 25.64 35.26 -35.95
C MET A 1 24.14 35.30 -35.75
N ARG A 2 23.37 34.44 -36.44
CA ARG A 2 21.94 34.28 -36.18
C ARG A 2 21.79 33.20 -35.10
N LEU A 3 21.21 33.56 -33.96
CA LEU A 3 20.87 32.60 -32.90
C LEU A 3 19.80 31.65 -33.43
N ALA A 4 19.97 30.35 -33.19
CA ALA A 4 18.97 29.35 -33.50
C ALA A 4 17.68 29.63 -32.70
N PRO A 5 16.49 29.39 -33.29
CA PRO A 5 15.24 29.55 -32.56
C PRO A 5 15.21 28.59 -31.36
N PRO A 6 14.60 29.00 -30.23
CA PRO A 6 14.46 28.13 -29.07
C PRO A 6 13.68 26.86 -29.45
N PRO A 7 14.01 25.71 -28.84
CA PRO A 7 13.28 24.47 -29.08
C PRO A 7 11.79 24.66 -28.73
N PRO A 8 10.88 23.99 -29.46
CA PRO A 8 9.45 24.11 -29.21
C PRO A 8 9.14 23.70 -27.76
N ASP A 9 8.28 24.47 -27.11
CA ASP A 9 7.79 24.16 -25.75
C ASP A 9 7.22 22.74 -25.71
N VAL A 10 7.93 21.85 -25.04
CA VAL A 10 7.47 20.49 -24.77
C VAL A 10 6.29 20.62 -23.81
N ARG A 11 5.07 20.62 -24.35
CA ARG A 11 3.85 20.55 -23.54
C ARG A 11 3.78 19.16 -22.92
N LEU A 12 4.18 19.05 -21.66
CA LEU A 12 3.96 17.84 -20.88
C LEU A 12 2.44 17.58 -20.83
N PRO A 13 1.99 16.34 -21.08
CA PRO A 13 0.57 16.00 -20.99
C PRO A 13 0.09 16.26 -19.56
N TRP A 14 -1.08 16.89 -19.44
CA TRP A 14 -1.70 17.16 -18.14
C TRP A 14 -1.96 15.83 -17.42
N ARG A 15 -1.28 15.61 -16.29
CA ARG A 15 -1.55 14.47 -15.41
C ARG A 15 -2.53 14.92 -14.31
N PRO A 16 -3.69 14.27 -14.16
CA PRO A 16 -4.57 14.55 -13.04
C PRO A 16 -3.83 14.35 -11.72
N ALA A 17 -3.98 15.26 -10.76
CA ALA A 17 -3.25 15.29 -9.48
C ALA A 17 -3.38 14.00 -8.63
N HIS A 18 -4.32 13.12 -8.97
CA HIS A 18 -4.62 11.88 -8.24
C HIS A 18 -4.60 10.64 -9.13
N ALA A 19 -4.10 10.71 -10.37
CA ALA A 19 -4.14 9.59 -11.30
C ALA A 19 -3.46 8.32 -10.73
N GLY A 20 -2.31 8.48 -10.07
CA GLY A 20 -1.58 7.37 -9.45
C GLY A 20 -2.36 6.71 -8.31
N LEU A 21 -3.06 7.49 -7.47
CA LEU A 21 -3.88 6.96 -6.38
C LEU A 21 -5.11 6.20 -6.90
N LEU A 22 -5.77 6.72 -7.94
CA LEU A 22 -6.95 6.05 -8.51
C LEU A 22 -6.59 4.79 -9.27
N HIS A 23 -5.45 4.79 -9.96
CA HIS A 23 -4.93 3.59 -10.57
C HIS A 23 -4.59 2.54 -9.50
N ALA A 24 -3.95 2.96 -8.40
CA ALA A 24 -3.65 2.10 -7.26
C ALA A 24 -4.91 1.48 -6.65
N LEU A 25 -5.97 2.27 -6.48
CA LEU A 25 -7.25 1.81 -5.95
C LEU A 25 -7.96 0.86 -6.91
N ALA A 26 -8.02 1.19 -8.21
CA ALA A 26 -8.61 0.30 -9.21
C ALA A 26 -7.87 -1.03 -9.28
N PHE A 27 -6.53 -1.00 -9.17
CA PHE A 27 -5.69 -2.18 -9.06
C PHE A 27 -6.05 -2.99 -7.80
N ALA A 28 -6.14 -2.37 -6.63
CA ALA A 28 -6.56 -3.03 -5.39
C ALA A 28 -7.94 -3.69 -5.51
N THR A 29 -8.94 -2.99 -6.07
CA THR A 29 -10.28 -3.54 -6.33
C THR A 29 -10.22 -4.76 -7.26
N SER A 30 -9.38 -4.73 -8.30
CA SER A 30 -9.20 -5.87 -9.20
C SER A 30 -8.55 -7.08 -8.51
N GLN A 31 -7.60 -6.84 -7.60
CA GLN A 31 -6.96 -7.88 -6.80
C GLN A 31 -7.95 -8.50 -5.81
N VAL A 32 -8.80 -7.70 -5.16
CA VAL A 32 -9.88 -8.20 -4.29
C VAL A 32 -10.84 -9.09 -5.07
N ALA A 33 -11.28 -8.67 -6.26
CA ALA A 33 -12.14 -9.51 -7.10
C ALA A 33 -11.44 -10.80 -7.55
N GLY A 34 -10.14 -10.76 -7.82
CA GLY A 34 -9.33 -11.94 -8.12
C GLY A 34 -9.20 -12.88 -6.91
N HIS A 35 -9.02 -12.32 -5.72
CA HIS A 35 -8.98 -13.02 -4.45
C HIS A 35 -10.30 -13.75 -4.17
N GLU A 36 -11.45 -13.07 -4.27
CA GLU A 36 -12.77 -13.68 -4.04
C GLU A 36 -13.02 -14.87 -4.97
N ARG A 37 -12.67 -14.75 -6.26
CA ARG A 37 -12.77 -15.87 -7.21
C ARG A 37 -11.86 -17.02 -6.82
N ALA A 38 -10.62 -16.72 -6.42
CA ALA A 38 -9.65 -17.73 -6.00
C ALA A 38 -10.11 -18.48 -4.75
N LEU A 39 -10.65 -17.75 -3.77
CA LEU A 39 -11.20 -18.32 -2.55
C LEU A 39 -12.42 -19.20 -2.86
N ALA A 40 -13.35 -18.72 -3.70
CA ALA A 40 -14.49 -19.50 -4.15
C ALA A 40 -14.06 -20.80 -4.87
N HIS A 41 -13.06 -20.72 -5.76
CA HIS A 41 -12.49 -21.90 -6.40
C HIS A 41 -11.85 -22.86 -5.40
N ALA A 42 -11.06 -22.36 -4.46
CA ALA A 42 -10.43 -23.19 -3.43
C ALA A 42 -11.47 -23.93 -2.58
N LEU A 43 -12.56 -23.24 -2.17
CA LEU A 43 -13.64 -23.84 -1.38
C LEU A 43 -14.47 -24.88 -2.16
N VAL A 44 -14.58 -24.75 -3.50
CA VAL A 44 -15.30 -25.71 -4.35
C VAL A 44 -14.46 -26.95 -4.65
N PHE A 45 -13.15 -26.78 -4.83
CA PHE A 45 -12.23 -27.85 -5.21
C PHE A 45 -11.51 -28.52 -4.03
N ASP A 46 -11.84 -28.15 -2.79
CA ASP A 46 -11.34 -28.81 -1.58
C ASP A 46 -12.42 -29.70 -0.90
N PRO A 47 -12.70 -30.91 -1.42
CA PRO A 47 -13.38 -31.94 -0.67
C PRO A 47 -12.37 -32.84 0.06
N GLY A 48 -11.49 -32.28 0.91
CA GLY A 48 -10.81 -33.02 1.98
C GLY A 48 -10.00 -34.27 1.63
N ALA A 49 -9.24 -34.35 0.51
CA ALA A 49 -8.54 -35.59 0.16
C ALA A 49 -7.32 -35.46 -0.78
N ILE A 50 -6.38 -34.53 -0.53
CA ILE A 50 -4.99 -34.72 -1.01
C ILE A 50 -4.07 -34.42 0.16
N ASP A 51 -3.47 -35.48 0.70
CA ASP A 51 -2.42 -35.40 1.70
C ASP A 51 -1.16 -34.85 1.02
N LEU A 52 -1.09 -33.53 0.92
CA LEU A 52 0.10 -32.83 0.45
C LEU A 52 1.16 -32.92 1.55
N PRO A 53 2.44 -33.14 1.21
CA PRO A 53 3.49 -33.12 2.21
C PRO A 53 3.51 -31.77 2.93
N ASP A 54 3.82 -31.80 4.24
CA ASP A 54 3.90 -30.60 5.07
C ASP A 54 4.77 -29.52 4.37
N GLY A 55 4.18 -28.34 4.16
CA GLY A 55 4.84 -27.20 3.51
C GLY A 55 4.68 -27.11 2.00
N ALA A 56 3.93 -28.01 1.35
CA ALA A 56 3.58 -27.82 -0.06
C ALA A 56 2.64 -26.61 -0.23
N PRO A 57 2.90 -25.71 -1.19
CA PRO A 57 2.01 -24.59 -1.50
C PRO A 57 0.60 -25.10 -1.82
N ASN A 58 -0.41 -24.68 -1.07
CA ASN A 58 -1.79 -25.07 -1.36
C ASN A 58 -2.55 -23.92 -2.06
N ALA A 59 -3.71 -24.24 -2.65
CA ALA A 59 -4.53 -23.25 -3.36
C ALA A 59 -5.09 -22.15 -2.45
N MET A 60 -5.25 -22.46 -1.15
CA MET A 60 -5.69 -21.51 -0.13
C MET A 60 -4.60 -20.47 0.18
N ASP A 61 -3.34 -20.88 0.29
CA ASP A 61 -2.20 -19.98 0.53
C ASP A 61 -2.06 -18.97 -0.61
N ALA A 62 -2.16 -19.44 -1.87
CA ALA A 62 -2.14 -18.57 -3.04
C ALA A 62 -3.33 -17.60 -3.07
N ALA A 63 -4.52 -18.05 -2.65
CA ALA A 63 -5.69 -17.19 -2.54
C ALA A 63 -5.47 -16.11 -1.46
N GLN A 64 -5.02 -16.50 -0.26
CA GLN A 64 -4.74 -15.60 0.86
C GLN A 64 -3.68 -14.55 0.50
N LEU A 65 -2.59 -14.96 -0.17
CA LEU A 65 -1.54 -14.03 -0.62
C LEU A 65 -2.07 -12.92 -1.54
N ARG A 66 -3.10 -13.17 -2.34
CA ARG A 66 -3.72 -12.12 -3.19
C ARG A 66 -4.40 -11.01 -2.39
N ALA A 67 -4.82 -11.27 -1.15
CA ALA A 67 -5.37 -10.24 -0.28
C ALA A 67 -4.29 -9.35 0.38
N ALA A 68 -3.03 -9.81 0.45
CA ALA A 68 -1.95 -9.09 1.12
C ALA A 68 -1.66 -7.71 0.50
N GLY A 69 -1.63 -7.63 -0.83
CA GLY A 69 -1.40 -6.37 -1.55
C GLY A 69 -2.42 -5.28 -1.22
N PRO A 70 -3.74 -5.54 -1.42
CA PRO A 70 -4.79 -4.60 -1.05
C PRO A 70 -4.82 -4.25 0.45
N LEU A 71 -4.58 -5.22 1.34
CA LEU A 71 -4.52 -4.97 2.79
C LEU A 71 -3.34 -4.06 3.15
N TYR A 72 -2.17 -4.25 2.55
CA TYR A 72 -1.02 -3.38 2.75
C TYR A 72 -1.29 -1.95 2.25
N PHE A 73 -1.89 -1.82 1.06
CA PHE A 73 -2.29 -0.51 0.54
C PHE A 73 -3.28 0.20 1.47
N ALA A 74 -4.27 -0.53 1.98
CA ALA A 74 -5.23 -0.01 2.94
C ALA A 74 -4.57 0.41 4.26
N ALA A 75 -3.66 -0.39 4.80
CA ALA A 75 -2.92 -0.08 6.01
C ALA A 75 -2.10 1.22 5.88
N GLU A 76 -1.44 1.43 4.74
CA GLU A 76 -0.69 2.67 4.49
C GLU A 76 -1.63 3.88 4.33
N LEU A 77 -2.82 3.72 3.72
CA LEU A 77 -3.81 4.81 3.66
C LEU A 77 -4.46 5.11 5.02
N GLU A 78 -4.63 4.11 5.88
CA GLU A 78 -5.04 4.30 7.28
C GLU A 78 -3.96 5.07 8.06
N ALA A 79 -2.69 4.67 7.92
CA ALA A 79 -1.55 5.37 8.52
C ALA A 79 -1.41 6.81 8.01
N ALA A 80 -1.77 7.06 6.75
CA ALA A 80 -1.87 8.41 6.19
C ALA A 80 -2.99 9.25 6.84
N GLY A 81 -3.95 8.63 7.55
CA GLY A 81 -5.10 9.29 8.16
C GLY A 81 -6.30 9.46 7.22
N LEU A 82 -6.33 8.78 6.08
CA LEU A 82 -7.37 8.97 5.06
C LEU A 82 -8.77 8.68 5.59
N LEU A 83 -8.98 7.50 6.18
CA LEU A 83 -10.31 7.10 6.69
C LEU A 83 -10.71 7.93 7.91
N ARG A 84 -9.77 8.30 8.77
CA ARG A 84 -10.02 9.23 9.88
C ARG A 84 -10.52 10.58 9.37
N CYS A 85 -9.86 11.14 8.35
CA CYS A 85 -10.29 12.38 7.71
C CYS A 85 -11.70 12.25 7.11
N ALA A 86 -11.99 11.14 6.45
CA ALA A 86 -13.31 10.85 5.89
C ALA A 86 -14.41 10.86 6.97
N GLU A 87 -14.18 10.18 8.10
CA GLU A 87 -15.12 10.15 9.23
C GLU A 87 -15.32 11.54 9.86
N LEU A 88 -14.24 12.30 10.03
CA LEU A 88 -14.30 13.65 10.59
C LEU A 88 -15.11 14.58 9.67
N VAL A 89 -14.82 14.58 8.37
CA VAL A 89 -15.55 15.40 7.38
C VAL A 89 -17.02 15.01 7.35
N ALA A 90 -17.32 13.71 7.31
CA ALA A 90 -18.69 13.22 7.29
C ALA A 90 -19.46 13.58 8.58
N GLY A 91 -18.80 13.52 9.73
CA GLY A 91 -19.37 13.93 11.01
C GLY A 91 -19.64 15.44 11.11
N LEU A 92 -18.70 16.27 10.64
CA LEU A 92 -18.89 17.73 10.57
C LEU A 92 -20.00 18.11 9.59
N PHE A 93 -20.14 17.38 8.49
CA PHE A 93 -21.24 17.58 7.55
C PHE A 93 -22.58 17.21 8.17
N ALA A 94 -22.66 16.03 8.80
CA ALA A 94 -23.89 15.54 9.43
C ALA A 94 -24.33 16.37 10.63
N SER A 95 -23.40 17.01 11.36
CA SER A 95 -23.73 17.93 12.46
C SER A 95 -24.18 19.32 12.00
N GLY A 96 -24.05 19.63 10.70
CA GLY A 96 -24.34 20.95 10.16
C GLY A 96 -23.21 21.98 10.37
N ALA A 97 -22.04 21.57 10.84
CA ALA A 97 -20.88 22.46 10.97
C ALA A 97 -20.35 22.92 9.61
N ILE A 98 -20.52 22.11 8.57
CA ILE A 98 -20.29 22.51 7.18
C ILE A 98 -21.61 22.96 6.57
N ASN A 99 -21.80 24.27 6.43
CA ASN A 99 -23.02 24.88 5.91
C ASN A 99 -22.93 25.30 4.43
N GLN A 100 -21.79 25.07 3.79
CA GLN A 100 -21.56 25.44 2.39
C GLN A 100 -22.27 24.45 1.45
N PRO A 101 -22.84 24.93 0.33
CA PRO A 101 -23.49 24.05 -0.64
C PRO A 101 -22.43 23.22 -1.38
N LEU A 102 -22.30 21.94 -1.03
CA LEU A 102 -21.33 21.03 -1.66
C LEU A 102 -21.85 20.36 -2.95
N GLY A 103 -23.08 20.65 -3.38
CA GLY A 103 -23.66 20.07 -4.59
C GLY A 103 -23.81 18.53 -4.50
N PRO A 104 -23.55 17.78 -5.58
CA PRO A 104 -23.77 16.33 -5.62
C PRO A 104 -22.97 15.51 -4.59
N VAL A 105 -21.79 16.00 -4.18
CA VAL A 105 -20.92 15.27 -3.24
C VAL A 105 -21.56 15.14 -1.84
N ALA A 106 -22.50 16.03 -1.49
CA ALA A 106 -23.26 15.96 -0.25
C ALA A 106 -24.00 14.62 -0.09
N GLN A 107 -24.47 14.04 -1.19
CA GLN A 107 -25.14 12.73 -1.15
C GLN A 107 -24.15 11.62 -0.78
N SER A 108 -22.95 11.64 -1.36
CA SER A 108 -21.88 10.67 -1.05
C SER A 108 -21.44 10.76 0.40
N ILE A 109 -21.27 11.98 0.93
CA ILE A 109 -20.88 12.21 2.34
C ILE A 109 -21.98 11.68 3.28
N ASN A 110 -23.25 11.98 2.98
CA ASN A 110 -24.39 11.47 3.77
C ASN A 110 -24.51 9.94 3.73
N ALA A 111 -24.31 9.33 2.55
CA ALA A 111 -24.34 7.88 2.40
C ALA A 111 -23.22 7.22 3.24
N PHE A 112 -22.00 7.77 3.14
CA PHE A 112 -20.86 7.32 3.92
C PHE A 112 -21.12 7.42 5.44
N TRP A 113 -21.67 8.55 5.89
CA TRP A 113 -22.02 8.74 7.31
C TRP A 113 -23.07 7.75 7.81
N ARG A 114 -24.13 7.50 7.02
CA ARG A 114 -25.20 6.56 7.40
C ARG A 114 -24.71 5.12 7.50
N GLY A 115 -23.85 4.70 6.57
CA GLY A 115 -23.28 3.34 6.55
C GLY A 115 -22.21 3.08 7.62
N ARG A 116 -21.88 4.04 8.49
CA ARG A 116 -20.81 3.90 9.48
C ARG A 116 -20.99 2.75 10.48
N ARG A 117 -22.23 2.33 10.74
CA ARG A 117 -22.55 1.25 11.70
C ARG A 117 -22.35 -0.14 11.11
N ASP A 118 -22.33 -0.23 9.79
CA ASP A 118 -22.16 -1.49 9.05
C ASP A 118 -20.70 -1.69 8.61
N ARG A 119 -19.83 -0.71 8.86
CA ARG A 119 -18.41 -0.72 8.48
C ARG A 119 -17.54 -1.06 9.68
N LEU A 120 -16.40 -1.68 9.42
CA LEU A 120 -15.38 -1.95 10.43
C LEU A 120 -14.92 -0.68 11.13
N GLU A 121 -14.85 -0.71 12.45
CA GLU A 121 -14.34 0.37 13.27
C GLU A 121 -12.82 0.53 13.13
N ALA A 122 -12.28 1.68 13.54
CA ALA A 122 -10.85 1.96 13.42
C ALA A 122 -9.97 0.93 14.16
N GLY A 123 -10.36 0.53 15.37
CA GLY A 123 -9.62 -0.48 16.15
C GLY A 123 -9.67 -1.88 15.52
N GLU A 124 -10.78 -2.24 14.88
CA GLU A 124 -10.90 -3.52 14.16
C GLU A 124 -10.00 -3.55 12.93
N ARG A 125 -10.00 -2.47 12.13
CA ARG A 125 -9.09 -2.33 10.99
C ARG A 125 -7.63 -2.36 11.44
N GLU A 126 -7.28 -1.64 12.49
CA GLU A 126 -5.93 -1.63 13.06
C GLU A 126 -5.49 -3.03 13.53
N ALA A 127 -6.38 -3.79 14.17
CA ALA A 127 -6.10 -5.16 14.59
C ALA A 127 -5.83 -6.09 13.38
N ILE A 128 -6.61 -5.95 12.30
CA ILE A 128 -6.38 -6.67 11.04
C ILE A 128 -5.02 -6.29 10.45
N PHE A 129 -4.72 -4.99 10.33
CA PHE A 129 -3.47 -4.52 9.75
C PHE A 129 -2.25 -4.95 10.56
N ASN A 130 -2.30 -4.85 11.89
CA ASN A 130 -1.18 -5.24 12.75
C ASN A 130 -0.89 -6.75 12.71
N ARG A 131 -1.90 -7.58 12.42
CA ARG A 131 -1.70 -9.02 12.23
C ARG A 131 -0.96 -9.32 10.92
N VAL A 132 -1.40 -8.71 9.82
CA VAL A 132 -0.86 -8.96 8.47
C VAL A 132 0.47 -8.24 8.23
N VAL A 133 0.57 -6.98 8.65
CA VAL A 133 1.68 -6.06 8.41
C VAL A 133 2.34 -5.73 9.74
N GLU A 134 2.89 -6.73 10.42
CA GLU A 134 3.64 -6.51 11.66
C GLU A 134 4.90 -5.68 11.36
N PRO A 135 4.96 -4.37 11.74
CA PRO A 135 5.91 -3.44 11.13
C PRO A 135 7.38 -3.86 11.17
N PRO A 136 7.97 -4.25 12.31
CA PRO A 136 9.42 -4.56 12.34
C PRO A 136 9.79 -5.84 11.56
N HIS A 137 8.87 -6.79 11.45
CA HIS A 137 9.15 -8.05 10.77
C HIS A 137 8.83 -7.94 9.27
N PHE A 138 7.63 -7.47 8.94
CA PHE A 138 7.18 -7.26 7.58
C PHE A 138 8.11 -6.30 6.83
N GLU A 139 8.45 -5.13 7.41
CA GLU A 139 9.28 -4.14 6.70
C GLU A 139 10.66 -4.69 6.33
N ARG A 140 11.25 -5.52 7.20
CA ARG A 140 12.55 -6.14 6.94
C ARG A 140 12.48 -7.14 5.78
N LEU A 141 11.45 -8.00 5.76
CA LEU A 141 11.24 -8.97 4.68
C LEU A 141 10.91 -8.27 3.36
N MET A 142 10.00 -7.30 3.40
CA MET A 142 9.64 -6.48 2.24
C MET A 142 10.83 -5.70 1.69
N ALA A 143 11.67 -5.12 2.55
CA ALA A 143 12.88 -4.45 2.12
C ALA A 143 13.91 -5.41 1.51
N ALA A 144 14.03 -6.64 2.05
CA ALA A 144 14.90 -7.66 1.46
C ALA A 144 14.43 -8.06 0.07
N LEU A 145 13.12 -8.30 -0.11
CA LEU A 145 12.53 -8.59 -1.40
C LEU A 145 12.73 -7.43 -2.40
N CYS A 146 12.40 -6.19 -2.01
CA CYS A 146 12.57 -5.04 -2.89
C CYS A 146 14.03 -4.86 -3.33
N ARG A 147 15.00 -5.05 -2.43
CA ARG A 147 16.42 -5.02 -2.81
C ARG A 147 16.80 -6.12 -3.80
N ALA A 148 16.29 -7.33 -3.59
CA ALA A 148 16.57 -8.46 -4.48
C ALA A 148 15.93 -8.28 -5.88
N ILE A 149 14.76 -7.62 -5.95
CA ILE A 149 14.12 -7.22 -7.21
C ILE A 149 14.97 -6.16 -7.93
N VAL A 150 15.39 -5.11 -7.22
CA VAL A 150 16.20 -4.02 -7.81
C VAL A 150 17.53 -4.54 -8.33
N ALA A 151 18.19 -5.45 -7.61
CA ALA A 151 19.45 -6.07 -8.05
C ALA A 151 19.34 -6.74 -9.45
N GLN A 152 18.17 -7.30 -9.80
CA GLN A 152 17.97 -7.90 -11.13
C GLN A 152 18.18 -6.90 -12.27
N ALA A 153 17.95 -5.61 -12.03
CA ALA A 153 18.17 -4.55 -13.01
C ALA A 153 19.66 -4.34 -13.34
N ASP A 154 20.54 -4.54 -12.36
CA ASP A 154 21.98 -4.30 -12.48
C ASP A 154 22.67 -5.37 -13.37
N ASN A 155 22.01 -6.52 -13.59
CA ASN A 155 22.51 -7.62 -14.41
C ASN A 155 22.17 -7.51 -15.92
N ALA A 156 21.42 -6.49 -16.34
CA ALA A 156 21.10 -6.28 -17.74
C ALA A 156 22.23 -5.51 -18.44
N ASP A 157 22.97 -6.19 -19.33
CA ASP A 157 23.97 -5.56 -20.18
C ASP A 157 23.45 -5.34 -21.62
N ALA A 158 24.23 -4.58 -22.41
CA ALA A 158 23.89 -4.26 -23.80
C ALA A 158 23.81 -5.49 -24.72
N THR A 159 24.34 -6.64 -24.29
CA THR A 159 24.38 -7.90 -25.04
C THR A 159 23.34 -8.94 -24.56
N GLY A 160 22.73 -8.74 -23.40
CA GLY A 160 21.73 -9.64 -22.83
C GLY A 160 21.57 -9.49 -21.32
N VAL A 161 20.68 -10.28 -20.72
CA VAL A 161 20.72 -10.52 -19.28
C VAL A 161 21.81 -11.56 -19.04
N ARG A 162 22.88 -11.22 -18.30
CA ARG A 162 23.79 -12.26 -17.78
C ARG A 162 23.24 -12.67 -16.42
N PRO A 163 22.64 -13.85 -16.29
CA PRO A 163 22.07 -14.25 -15.02
C PRO A 163 23.19 -14.44 -13.98
N ASP A 164 23.26 -13.56 -12.98
CA ASP A 164 24.03 -13.84 -11.77
C ASP A 164 23.20 -14.82 -10.92
N LEU A 165 23.71 -16.05 -10.79
CA LEU A 165 23.09 -17.10 -9.99
C LEU A 165 22.84 -16.64 -8.55
N ARG A 166 23.73 -15.82 -7.98
CA ARG A 166 23.59 -15.32 -6.61
C ARG A 166 22.35 -14.45 -6.46
N GLU A 167 22.10 -13.58 -7.44
CA GLU A 167 20.95 -12.67 -7.39
C GLU A 167 19.64 -13.39 -7.68
N HIS A 168 19.65 -14.39 -8.58
CA HIS A 168 18.49 -15.25 -8.81
C HIS A 168 18.09 -16.02 -7.54
N VAL A 169 19.07 -16.63 -6.86
CA VAL A 169 18.83 -17.31 -5.59
C VAL A 169 18.39 -16.33 -4.50
N GLY A 170 18.99 -15.13 -4.46
CA GLY A 170 18.61 -14.08 -3.50
C GLY A 170 17.17 -13.60 -3.66
N LEU A 171 16.69 -13.47 -4.90
CA LEU A 171 15.29 -13.15 -5.20
C LEU A 171 14.36 -14.26 -4.73
N ALA A 172 14.65 -15.52 -5.08
CA ALA A 172 13.85 -16.67 -4.66
C ALA A 172 13.74 -16.80 -3.14
N VAL A 173 14.86 -16.67 -2.42
CA VAL A 173 14.89 -16.75 -0.95
C VAL A 173 14.09 -15.61 -0.31
N SER A 174 14.23 -14.38 -0.83
CA SER A 174 13.51 -13.22 -0.26
C SER A 174 12.01 -13.27 -0.57
N ALA A 175 11.62 -13.74 -1.75
CA ALA A 175 10.23 -13.95 -2.13
C ALA A 175 9.59 -15.03 -1.24
N GLN A 176 10.25 -16.18 -1.09
CA GLN A 176 9.76 -17.29 -0.27
C GLN A 176 9.57 -16.85 1.20
N ALA A 177 10.56 -16.18 1.79
CA ALA A 177 10.48 -15.73 3.18
C ALA A 177 9.31 -14.78 3.44
N LEU A 178 9.05 -13.83 2.51
CA LEU A 178 7.90 -12.94 2.63
C LEU A 178 6.57 -13.66 2.38
N ALA A 179 6.52 -14.58 1.42
CA ALA A 179 5.31 -15.33 1.11
C ALA A 179 4.90 -16.24 2.28
N GLU A 180 5.85 -16.97 2.88
CA GLU A 180 5.60 -17.81 4.05
C GLU A 180 5.10 -16.98 5.23
N PHE A 181 5.74 -15.83 5.49
CA PHE A 181 5.29 -14.91 6.53
C PHE A 181 3.84 -14.45 6.32
N LEU A 182 3.48 -14.07 5.08
CA LEU A 182 2.15 -13.59 4.76
C LEU A 182 1.09 -14.70 4.77
N ALA A 183 1.41 -15.89 4.27
CA ALA A 183 0.50 -17.04 4.29
C ALA A 183 0.09 -17.42 5.73
N GLN A 184 0.99 -17.26 6.70
CA GLN A 184 0.70 -17.51 8.11
C GLN A 184 -0.12 -16.40 8.80
N ARG A 185 -0.20 -15.21 8.20
CA ARG A 185 -0.75 -14.00 8.85
C ARG A 185 -2.01 -13.47 8.18
N VAL A 186 -2.21 -13.73 6.89
CA VAL A 186 -3.44 -13.41 6.18
C VAL A 186 -4.46 -14.49 6.48
N ASP A 187 -5.10 -14.36 7.65
CA ASP A 187 -6.16 -15.27 8.06
C ASP A 187 -7.47 -15.03 7.30
N ALA A 188 -8.43 -15.94 7.46
CA ALA A 188 -9.73 -15.86 6.82
C ALA A 188 -10.49 -14.55 7.14
N MET A 189 -10.29 -13.98 8.34
CA MET A 189 -10.96 -12.75 8.75
C MET A 189 -10.41 -11.56 7.95
N ALA A 190 -9.09 -11.42 7.85
CA ALA A 190 -8.44 -10.40 7.02
C ALA A 190 -8.82 -10.57 5.54
N SER A 191 -8.90 -11.82 5.08
CA SER A 191 -9.29 -12.20 3.73
C SER A 191 -10.71 -11.76 3.35
N ILE A 192 -11.66 -11.88 4.27
CA ILE A 192 -13.05 -11.45 4.05
C ILE A 192 -13.17 -9.93 4.20
N ALA A 193 -12.50 -9.35 5.20
CA ALA A 193 -12.57 -7.92 5.50
C ALA A 193 -11.97 -7.02 4.41
N VAL A 194 -11.04 -7.53 3.61
CA VAL A 194 -10.32 -6.72 2.60
C VAL A 194 -11.25 -5.98 1.65
N ARG A 195 -12.37 -6.60 1.26
CA ARG A 195 -13.34 -5.97 0.37
C ARG A 195 -14.01 -4.76 1.01
N ASP A 196 -14.54 -4.93 2.21
CA ASP A 196 -15.23 -3.86 2.94
C ASP A 196 -14.29 -2.68 3.23
N ILE A 197 -13.03 -2.98 3.53
CA ILE A 197 -11.98 -1.97 3.73
C ILE A 197 -11.72 -1.18 2.43
N ILE A 198 -11.50 -1.87 1.31
CA ILE A 198 -11.22 -1.21 0.02
C ILE A 198 -12.44 -0.42 -0.47
N ASP A 199 -13.65 -0.95 -0.31
CA ASP A 199 -14.89 -0.24 -0.67
C ASP A 199 -15.09 1.01 0.18
N THR A 200 -14.76 0.95 1.48
CA THR A 200 -14.79 2.12 2.36
C THR A 200 -13.77 3.18 1.94
N ILE A 201 -12.55 2.76 1.60
CA ILE A 201 -11.50 3.64 1.07
C ILE A 201 -11.94 4.29 -0.25
N ASN A 202 -12.56 3.54 -1.15
CA ASN A 202 -13.05 4.05 -2.42
C ASN A 202 -14.13 5.13 -2.23
N GLN A 203 -15.09 4.88 -1.33
CA GLN A 203 -16.11 5.87 -0.99
C GLN A 203 -15.50 7.14 -0.39
N ALA A 204 -14.55 6.99 0.54
CA ALA A 204 -13.84 8.10 1.17
C ALA A 204 -13.09 8.95 0.13
N ILE A 205 -12.28 8.32 -0.72
CA ILE A 205 -11.55 8.99 -1.80
C ILE A 205 -12.49 9.70 -2.77
N GLY A 206 -13.66 9.10 -3.03
CA GLY A 206 -14.69 9.65 -3.91
C GLY A 206 -15.09 11.08 -3.53
N PHE A 207 -15.39 11.34 -2.24
CA PHE A 207 -15.79 12.68 -1.81
C PHE A 207 -14.62 13.56 -1.35
N LEU A 208 -13.57 13.00 -0.72
CA LEU A 208 -12.44 13.82 -0.24
C LEU A 208 -11.64 14.49 -1.36
N ARG A 209 -11.74 13.96 -2.59
CA ARG A 209 -11.13 14.55 -3.79
C ARG A 209 -11.96 15.70 -4.38
N ASP A 210 -13.18 15.92 -3.91
CA ASP A 210 -14.03 16.99 -4.42
C ASP A 210 -13.45 18.36 -4.10
N ARG A 211 -13.41 19.23 -5.13
CA ARG A 211 -12.76 20.54 -5.02
C ARG A 211 -13.58 21.51 -4.17
N MET A 212 -14.90 21.44 -4.20
CA MET A 212 -15.75 22.31 -3.37
C MET A 212 -15.56 21.97 -1.90
N LEU A 213 -15.50 20.67 -1.59
CA LEU A 213 -15.18 20.22 -0.24
C LEU A 213 -13.79 20.70 0.21
N GLN A 214 -12.75 20.52 -0.60
CA GLN A 214 -11.39 20.97 -0.25
C GLN A 214 -11.35 22.48 0.03
N VAL A 215 -11.99 23.29 -0.81
CA VAL A 215 -12.10 24.74 -0.64
C VAL A 215 -12.87 25.11 0.64
N ALA A 216 -13.93 24.36 0.98
CA ALA A 216 -14.68 24.58 2.22
C ALA A 216 -13.82 24.44 3.48
N PHE A 217 -12.78 23.59 3.42
CA PHE A 217 -11.78 23.41 4.47
C PHE A 217 -10.52 24.27 4.27
N GLY A 218 -10.49 25.18 3.29
CA GLY A 218 -9.34 26.04 2.99
C GLY A 218 -8.13 25.29 2.43
N THR A 219 -8.34 24.09 1.87
CA THR A 219 -7.30 23.23 1.30
C THR A 219 -7.39 23.16 -0.22
N HIS A 220 -6.29 22.79 -0.86
CA HIS A 220 -6.19 22.73 -2.33
C HIS A 220 -5.80 21.33 -2.85
N SER A 221 -5.75 20.35 -1.96
CA SER A 221 -5.46 18.97 -2.32
C SER A 221 -6.03 18.01 -1.27
N LEU A 222 -6.28 16.76 -1.71
CA LEU A 222 -6.67 15.65 -0.84
C LEU A 222 -5.75 15.53 0.37
N TRP A 223 -4.43 15.52 0.15
CA TRP A 223 -3.46 15.30 1.22
C TRP A 223 -3.33 16.48 2.18
N ALA A 224 -3.58 17.71 1.70
CA ALA A 224 -3.71 18.86 2.58
C ALA A 224 -4.94 18.73 3.48
N LEU A 225 -6.08 18.29 2.94
CA LEU A 225 -7.29 18.02 3.72
C LEU A 225 -7.04 16.94 4.78
N VAL A 226 -6.41 15.83 4.39
CA VAL A 226 -6.04 14.76 5.34
C VAL A 226 -5.12 15.30 6.45
N ALA A 227 -4.10 16.08 6.09
CA ALA A 227 -3.18 16.68 7.06
C ALA A 227 -3.87 17.66 8.03
N THR A 228 -4.86 18.43 7.57
CA THR A 228 -5.63 19.32 8.44
C THR A 228 -6.46 18.54 9.46
N ALA A 229 -7.07 17.42 9.06
CA ALA A 229 -7.84 16.55 9.95
C ALA A 229 -6.96 15.81 10.98
N SER A 230 -5.69 15.53 10.64
CA SER A 230 -4.74 14.97 11.62
C SER A 230 -4.28 15.98 12.66
N SER A 231 -4.28 17.28 12.32
CA SER A 231 -3.77 18.35 13.18
C SER A 231 -4.77 18.76 14.28
N SER A 232 -6.07 18.49 14.09
CA SER A 232 -7.13 18.87 15.04
C SER A 232 -7.10 18.10 16.37
N ASP A 233 -6.36 16.99 16.46
CA ASP A 233 -6.23 16.17 17.67
C ASP A 233 -5.09 16.63 18.60
N GLY A 234 -4.40 17.74 18.29
CA GLY A 234 -3.30 18.28 19.11
C GLY A 234 -1.99 17.47 19.07
N MET A 235 -1.96 16.34 18.35
CA MET A 235 -0.75 15.55 18.12
C MET A 235 -0.08 15.94 16.79
N THR A 236 0.91 16.83 16.87
CA THR A 236 1.76 17.29 15.75
C THR A 236 1.03 17.89 14.55
N ALA A 237 1.62 18.88 13.89
CA ALA A 237 1.08 19.35 12.61
C ALA A 237 1.15 18.19 11.60
N GLY A 238 -0.01 17.71 11.14
CA GLY A 238 -0.08 16.73 10.08
C GLY A 238 0.65 17.26 8.84
N SER A 239 1.48 16.44 8.21
CA SER A 239 2.22 16.84 7.03
C SER A 239 1.58 16.21 5.79
N ALA A 240 1.11 17.05 4.86
CA ALA A 240 0.55 16.60 3.58
C ALA A 240 1.57 15.74 2.80
N THR A 241 2.86 16.05 2.92
CA THR A 241 3.91 15.24 2.28
C THR A 241 4.07 13.89 2.96
N ALA A 242 3.88 13.80 4.29
CA ALA A 242 3.90 12.51 4.99
C ALA A 242 2.71 11.63 4.61
N ALA A 243 1.49 12.19 4.58
CA ALA A 243 0.30 11.46 4.13
C ALA A 243 0.46 10.98 2.68
N GLN A 244 0.99 11.83 1.80
CA GLN A 244 1.29 11.45 0.43
C GLN A 244 2.35 10.35 0.34
N ARG A 245 3.43 10.41 1.14
CA ARG A 245 4.46 9.36 1.17
C ARG A 245 3.88 7.99 1.55
N HIS A 246 2.99 7.93 2.54
CA HIS A 246 2.29 6.69 2.88
C HIS A 246 1.47 6.15 1.70
N ALA A 247 0.71 7.00 1.01
CA ALA A 247 -0.06 6.57 -0.17
C ALA A 247 0.83 6.03 -1.31
N GLU A 248 1.95 6.70 -1.57
CA GLU A 248 2.94 6.26 -2.56
C GLU A 248 3.63 4.95 -2.17
N ARG A 249 3.96 4.80 -0.88
CA ARG A 249 4.52 3.58 -0.28
C ARG A 249 3.54 2.41 -0.42
N GLY A 250 2.27 2.62 -0.06
CA GLY A 250 1.21 1.64 -0.22
C GLY A 250 1.03 1.20 -1.67
N ARG A 251 1.02 2.16 -2.62
CA ARG A 251 0.93 1.86 -4.07
C ARG A 251 2.12 1.01 -4.56
N ALA A 252 3.33 1.38 -4.15
CA ALA A 252 4.54 0.66 -4.53
C ALA A 252 4.52 -0.76 -3.94
N GLY A 253 4.20 -0.90 -2.66
CA GLY A 253 4.21 -2.18 -1.98
C GLY A 253 3.10 -3.13 -2.45
N GLN A 254 1.88 -2.65 -2.74
CA GLN A 254 0.84 -3.52 -3.31
C GLN A 254 1.25 -4.13 -4.65
N SER A 255 2.05 -3.42 -5.45
CA SER A 255 2.49 -3.90 -6.77
C SER A 255 3.48 -5.05 -6.60
N VAL A 256 4.43 -4.90 -5.66
CA VAL A 256 5.38 -5.95 -5.28
C VAL A 256 4.67 -7.16 -4.67
N LEU A 257 3.70 -6.94 -3.78
CA LEU A 257 2.93 -8.03 -3.16
C LEU A 257 2.01 -8.75 -4.15
N ALA A 258 1.44 -8.04 -5.12
CA ALA A 258 0.65 -8.66 -6.18
C ALA A 258 1.54 -9.51 -7.10
N TRP A 259 2.74 -9.02 -7.44
CA TRP A 259 3.73 -9.84 -8.16
C TRP A 259 4.11 -11.09 -7.36
N LEU A 260 4.35 -10.96 -6.06
CA LEU A 260 4.66 -12.10 -5.19
C LEU A 260 3.53 -13.13 -5.21
N ALA A 261 2.28 -12.70 -5.05
CA ALA A 261 1.12 -13.59 -5.08
C ALA A 261 0.93 -14.28 -6.44
N ALA A 262 1.24 -13.58 -7.54
CA ALA A 262 1.19 -14.17 -8.89
C ALA A 262 2.29 -15.21 -9.14
N ASN A 263 3.43 -15.09 -8.44
CA ASN A 263 4.61 -15.93 -8.64
C ASN A 263 4.86 -16.94 -7.51
N TYR A 264 3.91 -17.08 -6.57
CA TYR A 264 4.08 -17.92 -5.38
C TYR A 264 4.43 -19.39 -5.68
N GLN A 265 3.89 -19.95 -6.77
CA GLN A 265 4.14 -21.35 -7.17
C GLN A 265 5.27 -21.50 -8.20
N SER A 266 5.90 -20.39 -8.60
CA SER A 266 6.90 -20.40 -9.67
C SER A 266 8.23 -20.98 -9.17
N THR A 267 8.73 -22.02 -9.82
CA THR A 267 10.01 -22.67 -9.47
C THR A 267 11.24 -21.84 -9.88
N SER A 268 11.05 -20.88 -10.79
CA SER A 268 12.10 -19.97 -11.25
C SER A 268 11.56 -18.54 -11.30
N LEU A 269 12.18 -17.65 -10.51
CA LEU A 269 11.91 -16.22 -10.53
C LEU A 269 13.05 -15.55 -11.29
N ALA A 270 12.74 -14.95 -12.42
CA ALA A 270 13.65 -14.13 -13.21
C ALA A 270 12.90 -12.90 -13.70
N LEU A 271 13.54 -11.74 -13.64
CA LEU A 271 13.00 -10.49 -14.15
C LEU A 271 13.84 -10.05 -15.34
N ASP A 272 13.19 -9.63 -16.42
CA ASP A 272 13.86 -9.04 -17.58
C ASP A 272 13.62 -7.53 -17.59
N PRO A 273 14.63 -6.68 -17.31
CA PRO A 273 14.48 -5.22 -17.35
C PRO A 273 14.05 -4.66 -18.71
N ARG A 274 14.09 -5.44 -19.79
CA ARG A 274 13.58 -5.06 -21.12
C ARG A 274 12.07 -5.27 -21.24
N ASN A 275 11.49 -6.13 -20.41
CA ASN A 275 10.05 -6.27 -20.28
C ASN A 275 9.49 -5.07 -19.50
N ALA A 276 8.49 -4.40 -20.07
CA ALA A 276 7.86 -3.24 -19.44
C ALA A 276 7.21 -3.58 -18.09
N GLU A 277 6.67 -4.78 -17.93
CA GLU A 277 6.03 -5.21 -16.67
C GLU A 277 7.06 -5.40 -15.56
N ASP A 278 8.18 -6.06 -15.86
CA ASP A 278 9.29 -6.27 -14.91
C ASP A 278 9.98 -4.95 -14.56
N MET A 279 10.13 -4.03 -15.52
CA MET A 279 10.65 -2.69 -15.26
C MET A 279 9.73 -1.87 -14.34
N GLU A 280 8.41 -1.94 -14.51
CA GLU A 280 7.46 -1.30 -13.58
C GLU A 280 7.50 -1.91 -12.18
N LEU A 281 7.73 -3.22 -12.07
CA LEU A 281 7.96 -3.88 -10.78
C LEU A 281 9.25 -3.40 -10.12
N ILE A 282 10.36 -3.34 -10.87
CA ILE A 282 11.65 -2.82 -10.40
C ILE A 282 11.50 -1.38 -9.90
N MET A 283 10.84 -0.52 -10.67
CA MET A 283 10.57 0.85 -10.25
C MET A 283 9.66 0.91 -9.01
N SER A 284 8.70 0.01 -8.87
CA SER A 284 7.84 -0.07 -7.69
C SER A 284 8.63 -0.51 -6.45
N ALA A 285 9.52 -1.50 -6.57
CA ALA A 285 10.41 -1.91 -5.49
C ALA A 285 11.34 -0.76 -5.05
N GLN A 286 11.92 -0.03 -6.01
CA GLN A 286 12.75 1.15 -5.72
C GLN A 286 11.94 2.25 -5.00
N ARG A 287 10.75 2.60 -5.51
CA ARG A 287 9.87 3.60 -4.86
C ARG A 287 9.49 3.19 -3.44
N TRP A 288 9.26 1.90 -3.19
CA TRP A 288 8.98 1.40 -1.86
C TRP A 288 10.18 1.61 -0.93
N LEU A 289 11.40 1.29 -1.38
CA LEU A 289 12.64 1.52 -0.62
C LEU A 289 12.87 3.01 -0.33
N ASP A 290 12.65 3.89 -1.30
CA ASP A 290 12.81 5.35 -1.13
C ASP A 290 11.77 5.95 -0.18
N SER A 291 10.60 5.30 -0.08
CA SER A 291 9.51 5.73 0.81
C SER A 291 9.60 5.12 2.21
N ALA A 292 10.41 4.08 2.40
CA ALA A 292 10.62 3.49 3.70
C ALA A 292 11.32 4.53 4.60
N PRO A 293 10.83 4.75 5.84
CA PRO A 293 11.58 5.59 6.76
C PRO A 293 12.97 4.98 6.89
N LEU A 294 14.02 5.75 6.55
CA LEU A 294 15.38 5.42 6.93
C LEU A 294 15.30 5.06 8.39
N ALA A 295 15.54 3.78 8.72
CA ALA A 295 15.42 3.30 10.08
C ALA A 295 16.12 4.33 10.96
N SER A 296 15.36 5.03 11.80
CA SER A 296 15.94 5.99 12.74
C SER A 296 17.05 5.21 13.41
N ALA A 297 18.30 5.63 13.17
CA ALA A 297 19.45 5.03 13.80
C ALA A 297 19.16 5.10 15.28
N ARG A 298 18.67 4.00 15.86
CA ARG A 298 18.43 3.91 17.29
C ARG A 298 19.80 4.16 17.87
N LEU A 299 19.89 5.24 18.62
CA LEU A 299 20.99 5.56 19.53
C LEU A 299 21.58 4.25 20.04
N ALA A 300 22.87 4.07 19.79
CA ALA A 300 23.63 2.96 20.33
C ALA A 300 23.30 2.82 21.83
N PRO A 301 22.96 1.63 22.34
CA PRO A 301 22.87 1.41 23.77
C PRO A 301 24.30 1.40 24.31
N GLY A 302 24.80 2.56 24.68
CA GLY A 302 26.21 2.75 25.02
C GLY A 302 26.50 4.07 25.73
N ALA A 303 25.57 4.58 26.54
CA ALA A 303 25.89 5.59 27.53
C ALA A 303 25.49 5.03 28.90
N MET A 304 26.38 4.24 29.50
CA MET A 304 26.30 3.97 30.93
C MET A 304 26.49 5.31 31.67
N PRO A 305 25.65 5.66 32.65
CA PRO A 305 25.94 6.76 33.55
C PRO A 305 27.19 6.40 34.40
N PRO A 306 28.09 7.35 34.66
CA PRO A 306 29.24 7.09 35.53
C PRO A 306 28.75 6.79 36.95
N LEU A 307 29.20 5.66 37.50
CA LEU A 307 28.99 5.29 38.90
C LEU A 307 29.57 6.39 39.82
N PRO A 308 28.86 6.76 40.90
CA PRO A 308 29.41 7.69 41.88
C PRO A 308 30.56 7.03 42.64
N ILE A 309 31.74 7.65 42.56
CA ILE A 309 32.86 7.31 43.44
C ILE A 309 32.52 7.89 44.81
N ALA A 310 32.29 7.00 45.79
CA ALA A 310 32.24 7.36 47.19
C ALA A 310 33.67 7.65 47.69
N ALA A 311 33.84 8.80 48.33
CA ALA A 311 34.94 9.11 49.23
C ALA A 311 34.34 9.80 50.47
#